data_AF-A0A523ZCW8-F1
#
_entry.id   AF-A0A523ZCW8-F1
#
_cell.length_a   1.000
_cell.length_b   1.000
_cell.length_c   1.000
_cell.angle_alpha   90.00
_cell.angle_beta   90.00
_cell.angle_gamma   90.00
#
_symmetry.space_group_name_H-M   'P 1'
#
loop_
_entity.id
_entity.type
_entity.pdbx_description
1 polymer ?
#
loop_
_entity_poly.entity_id
_entity_poly.type
_entity_poly.pdbx_seq_one_letter_code
_entity_poly.pdbx_strand_id
1 'polypeptide(L)'
;MENQPQTTSDDRLWAALGYPIPIVALVLLFMEEKKDIPFLRFHAVQSIALNIAIWVLIIVLVAITFGVAGICAPLVWFVTLWPAYDAFKGNYTEIPVITKFLKDQGWV
;
A
#
# COMPACT_ATOMS: atom_id res chain seq x y z
N MET A 1 -19.60 -10.87 15.34
CA MET A 1 -19.20 -9.69 14.55
C MET A 1 -18.25 -8.92 15.44
N GLU A 2 -17.00 -9.39 15.50
CA GLU A 2 -16.07 -9.14 16.60
C GLU A 2 -15.27 -7.85 16.35
N ASN A 3 -15.42 -6.87 17.24
CA ASN A 3 -14.47 -5.79 17.57
C ASN A 3 -13.52 -5.31 16.45
N GLN A 4 -13.99 -4.41 15.58
CA GLN A 4 -13.11 -3.57 14.76
C GLN A 4 -12.74 -2.32 15.56
N PRO A 5 -11.45 -2.03 15.80
CA PRO A 5 -11.02 -0.92 16.63
C PRO A 5 -11.30 0.40 15.91
N GLN A 6 -12.44 1.06 16.19
CA GLN A 6 -12.71 2.49 15.92
C GLN A 6 -12.37 3.01 14.49
N THR A 7 -12.28 2.16 13.47
CA THR A 7 -12.05 2.61 12.07
C THR A 7 -13.39 2.87 11.40
N THR A 8 -13.61 4.08 10.90
CA THR A 8 -14.83 4.43 10.16
C THR A 8 -14.79 3.76 8.77
N SER A 9 -15.96 3.58 8.13
CA SER A 9 -16.05 3.14 6.72
C SER A 9 -15.17 3.97 5.80
N ASP A 10 -15.08 5.27 6.07
CA ASP A 10 -14.31 6.23 5.30
C ASP A 10 -12.82 5.95 5.43
N ASP A 11 -12.32 5.63 6.62
CA ASP A 11 -10.90 5.31 6.84
C ASP A 11 -10.49 4.05 6.08
N ARG A 12 -11.39 3.07 5.96
CA ARG A 12 -11.17 1.86 5.15
C ARG A 12 -11.11 2.19 3.66
N LEU A 13 -11.96 3.11 3.21
CA LEU A 13 -11.93 3.58 1.82
C LEU A 13 -10.62 4.34 1.53
N TRP A 14 -10.20 5.23 2.42
CA TRP A 14 -8.94 5.96 2.32
C TRP A 14 -7.74 5.01 2.28
N ALA A 15 -7.69 4.01 3.16
CA ALA A 15 -6.64 2.98 3.15
C ALA A 15 -6.61 2.17 1.84
N ALA A 16 -7.79 1.76 1.35
CA ALA A 16 -7.90 1.01 0.10
C ALA A 16 -7.46 1.84 -1.12
N LEU A 17 -7.81 3.13 -1.17
CA LEU A 17 -7.44 4.03 -2.26
C LEU A 17 -5.94 4.37 -2.29
N GLY A 18 -5.26 4.33 -1.13
CA GLY A 18 -3.83 4.58 -1.03
C GLY A 18 -2.96 3.60 -1.83
N TYR A 19 -3.43 2.36 -2.05
CA TYR A 19 -2.71 1.33 -2.80
C TYR A 19 -2.62 1.59 -4.31
N PRO A 20 -3.74 1.75 -5.05
CA PRO A 20 -3.71 2.03 -6.48
C PRO A 20 -3.25 3.47 -6.77
N ILE A 21 -3.52 4.41 -5.84
CA ILE A 21 -3.18 5.83 -5.98
C ILE A 21 -2.20 6.22 -4.85
N PRO A 22 -0.88 6.07 -5.04
CA PRO A 22 0.11 6.35 -4.00
C PRO A 22 0.09 7.80 -3.52
N ILE A 23 -0.42 8.74 -4.33
CA ILE A 23 -0.63 10.13 -3.93
C ILE A 23 -1.63 10.22 -2.76
N VAL A 24 -2.68 9.39 -2.74
CA VAL A 24 -3.66 9.36 -1.65
C VAL A 24 -2.98 8.89 -0.36
N ALA A 25 -2.17 7.84 -0.43
CA ALA A 25 -1.40 7.37 0.72
C ALA A 25 -0.45 8.44 1.28
N LEU A 26 0.20 9.19 0.40
CA LEU A 26 1.06 10.31 0.79
C LEU A 26 0.26 11.39 1.52
N VAL A 27 -0.90 11.78 0.97
CA VAL A 27 -1.80 12.76 1.62
C VAL A 27 -2.21 12.27 3.01
N LEU A 28 -2.58 10.99 3.16
CA LEU A 28 -2.96 10.42 4.46
C LEU A 28 -1.83 10.45 5.50
N LEU A 29 -0.58 10.30 5.06
CA LEU A 29 0.58 10.36 5.94
C LEU A 29 0.85 11.77 6.47
N PHE A 30 0.53 12.80 5.68
CA PHE A 30 0.68 14.21 6.05
C PHE A 30 -0.58 14.84 6.64
N MET A 31 -1.74 14.19 6.53
CA MET A 31 -3.02 14.68 7.03
C MET A 31 -3.10 14.52 8.54
N GLU A 32 -3.05 15.61 9.30
CA GLU A 32 -2.99 15.57 10.77
C GLU A 32 -4.14 14.80 11.42
N GLU A 33 -5.37 14.94 10.92
CA GLU A 33 -6.54 14.25 11.48
C GLU A 33 -6.50 12.72 11.27
N LYS A 34 -5.75 12.25 10.27
CA LYS A 34 -5.81 10.88 9.78
C LYS A 34 -4.51 10.09 9.96
N LYS A 35 -3.36 10.79 10.08
CA LYS A 35 -2.03 10.18 10.29
C LYS A 35 -1.89 9.49 11.64
N ASP A 36 -2.63 9.94 12.66
CA ASP A 36 -2.55 9.42 14.02
C ASP A 36 -3.35 8.12 14.19
N ILE A 37 -4.16 7.74 13.19
CA ILE A 37 -4.91 6.49 13.18
C ILE A 37 -3.95 5.33 12.81
N PRO A 38 -3.69 4.36 13.71
CA PRO A 38 -2.71 3.30 13.46
C PRO A 38 -3.02 2.47 12.20
N PHE A 39 -4.30 2.16 11.96
CA PHE A 39 -4.78 1.44 10.78
C PHE A 39 -4.43 2.18 9.47
N LEU A 40 -4.69 3.49 9.45
CA LEU A 40 -4.48 4.29 8.26
C LEU A 40 -3.01 4.53 8.00
N ARG A 41 -2.22 4.77 9.05
CA ARG A 41 -0.77 4.88 8.99
C ARG A 41 -0.12 3.60 8.48
N PHE A 42 -0.55 2.43 8.97
CA PHE A 42 -0.08 1.12 8.49
C PHE A 42 -0.26 1.01 6.96
N HIS A 43 -1.47 1.25 6.46
CA HIS A 43 -1.78 1.10 5.04
C HIS A 43 -1.17 2.21 4.17
N ALA A 44 -1.06 3.43 4.68
CA ALA A 44 -0.41 4.54 3.99
C ALA A 44 1.10 4.27 3.79
N VAL A 45 1.80 3.87 4.84
CA VAL A 45 3.23 3.53 4.74
C VAL A 45 3.42 2.28 3.85
N GLN A 46 2.59 1.25 4.04
CA GLN A 46 2.68 0.02 3.27
C GLN A 46 2.41 0.23 1.77
N SER A 47 1.43 1.04 1.41
CA SER A 47 1.11 1.33 0.01
C SER A 47 2.19 2.15 -0.68
N ILE A 48 2.82 3.11 0.01
CA ILE A 48 3.99 3.84 -0.51
C ILE A 48 5.15 2.88 -0.75
N ALA A 49 5.50 2.06 0.25
CA ALA A 49 6.60 1.10 0.13
C ALA A 49 6.37 0.07 -0.99
N LEU A 50 5.14 -0.44 -1.11
CA LEU A 50 4.76 -1.38 -2.18
C LEU A 50 4.87 -0.72 -3.56
N ASN A 51 4.38 0.52 -3.72
CA ASN A 51 4.49 1.23 -4.99
C ASN A 51 5.96 1.47 -5.37
N ILE A 52 6.80 1.90 -4.43
CA ILE A 52 8.24 2.09 -4.66
C ILE A 52 8.88 0.76 -5.09
N ALA A 53 8.59 -0.34 -4.39
CA ALA A 53 9.13 -1.65 -4.73
C ALA A 53 8.71 -2.11 -6.14
N ILE A 54 7.45 -1.90 -6.52
CA ILE A 54 6.93 -2.19 -7.86
C ILE A 54 7.67 -1.36 -8.92
N TRP A 55 7.83 -0.05 -8.70
CA TRP A 55 8.51 0.83 -9.64
C TRP A 55 9.97 0.43 -9.84
N VAL A 56 10.69 0.12 -8.75
CA VAL A 56 12.08 -0.37 -8.83
C VAL A 56 12.14 -1.69 -9.61
N LEU A 57 11.25 -2.63 -9.33
CA LEU A 57 11.19 -3.90 -10.06
C LEU A 57 10.94 -3.69 -11.57
N ILE A 58 10.01 -2.82 -11.94
CA ILE A 58 9.71 -2.50 -13.33
C ILE A 58 10.93 -1.88 -14.02
N ILE A 59 11.59 -0.89 -13.41
CA ILE A 59 12.77 -0.22 -13.97
C ILE A 59 13.88 -1.25 -14.24
N VAL A 60 14.16 -2.13 -13.28
CA VAL A 60 15.19 -3.17 -13.41
C VAL A 60 14.83 -4.15 -14.53
N LEU A 61 13.58 -4.63 -14.58
CA LEU A 61 13.13 -5.55 -15.62
C LEU A 61 13.17 -4.91 -17.03
N VAL A 62 12.74 -3.66 -17.16
CA VAL A 62 12.78 -2.90 -18.42
C VAL A 62 14.22 -2.72 -18.90
N ALA A 63 15.15 -2.40 -18.00
CA ALA A 63 16.56 -2.25 -18.32
C ALA A 63 17.18 -3.57 -18.83
N ILE A 64 16.85 -4.71 -18.21
CA ILE A 64 17.38 -6.02 -18.59
C ILE A 64 16.78 -6.53 -19.91
N THR A 65 15.48 -6.29 -20.13
CA THR A 65 14.72 -6.82 -21.27
C THR A 65 14.62 -5.85 -22.45
N PHE A 66 15.37 -4.74 -22.44
CA PHE A 66 15.31 -3.69 -23.48
C PHE A 66 13.87 -3.22 -23.77
N GLY A 67 13.04 -3.07 -22.74
CA GLY A 67 11.67 -2.53 -22.86
C GLY A 67 10.56 -3.55 -23.03
N VAL A 68 10.84 -4.84 -23.27
CA VAL A 68 9.79 -5.86 -23.44
C VAL A 68 9.00 -6.08 -22.13
N ALA A 69 9.65 -6.01 -20.97
CA ALA A 69 8.98 -6.14 -19.67
C ALA A 69 8.01 -4.97 -19.36
N GLY A 70 8.06 -3.86 -20.12
CA GLY A 70 7.11 -2.76 -19.97
C GLY A 70 5.66 -3.18 -20.21
N ILE A 71 5.43 -4.22 -21.01
CA ILE A 71 4.09 -4.78 -21.27
C ILE A 71 3.49 -5.40 -20.00
N CYS A 72 4.32 -5.89 -19.08
CA CYS A 72 3.89 -6.46 -17.82
C CYS A 72 3.62 -5.39 -16.75
N ALA A 73 3.97 -4.12 -16.97
CA ALA A 73 3.75 -3.04 -16.00
C ALA A 73 2.30 -2.94 -15.49
N PRO A 74 1.25 -2.98 -16.33
CA PRO A 74 -0.13 -3.00 -15.85
C PRO A 74 -0.46 -4.24 -15.01
N LEU A 75 0.08 -5.41 -15.35
CA LEU A 75 -0.10 -6.64 -14.56
C LEU A 75 0.49 -6.51 -13.15
N VAL A 76 1.66 -5.87 -13.03
CA VAL A 76 2.28 -5.62 -11.72
C VAL A 76 1.47 -4.61 -10.92
N TRP A 77 0.90 -3.58 -11.56
CA TRP A 77 0.02 -2.63 -10.88
C TRP A 77 -1.25 -3.28 -10.32
N PHE A 78 -1.84 -4.27 -11.01
CA PHE A 78 -2.99 -5.03 -10.49
C PHE A 78 -2.74 -5.72 -9.15
N VAL A 79 -1.48 -6.04 -8.80
CA VAL A 79 -1.11 -6.62 -7.50
C VAL A 79 -1.49 -5.70 -6.35
N THR A 80 -1.55 -4.38 -6.57
CA THR A 80 -1.96 -3.38 -5.57
C THR A 80 -3.45 -3.50 -5.17
N LEU A 81 -4.29 -4.09 -6.02
CA LEU A 81 -5.73 -4.24 -5.73
C LEU A 81 -6.01 -5.30 -4.66
N TRP A 82 -5.16 -6.31 -4.54
CA TRP A 82 -5.29 -7.35 -3.51
C TRP A 82 -5.25 -6.77 -2.09
N PRO A 83 -4.19 -6.03 -1.68
CA PRO A 83 -4.14 -5.41 -0.37
C PRO A 83 -5.10 -4.22 -0.24
N ALA A 84 -5.50 -3.57 -1.34
CA ALA A 84 -6.57 -2.56 -1.33
C ALA A 84 -7.92 -3.15 -0.89
N TYR A 85 -8.27 -4.31 -1.45
CA TYR A 85 -9.53 -5.00 -1.12
C TYR A 85 -9.56 -5.47 0.34
N ASP A 86 -8.44 -5.96 0.84
CA ASP A 86 -8.33 -6.45 2.21
C ASP A 86 -8.28 -5.29 3.23
N ALA A 87 -7.64 -4.16 2.89
CA ALA A 87 -7.75 -2.91 3.64
C ALA A 87 -9.20 -2.39 3.67
N PHE A 88 -9.97 -2.53 2.58
CA PHE A 88 -11.38 -2.16 2.57
C PHE A 88 -12.24 -2.99 3.55
N LYS A 89 -11.86 -4.26 3.77
CA LYS A 89 -12.49 -5.12 4.79
C LYS A 89 -12.10 -4.76 6.23
N GLY A 90 -11.11 -3.88 6.42
CA GLY A 90 -10.58 -3.51 7.72
C GLY A 90 -9.54 -4.49 8.26
N ASN A 91 -8.89 -5.27 7.38
CA ASN A 91 -7.84 -6.20 7.77
C ASN A 91 -6.45 -5.59 7.57
N TYR A 92 -5.53 -5.91 8.48
CA TYR A 92 -4.11 -5.61 8.33
C TYR A 92 -3.46 -6.62 7.39
N THR A 93 -3.38 -6.29 6.11
CA THR A 93 -2.71 -7.16 5.13
C THR A 93 -1.22 -7.20 5.39
N GLU A 94 -0.70 -8.32 5.88
CA GLU A 94 0.74 -8.52 6.03
C GLU A 94 1.34 -9.07 4.74
N ILE A 95 2.08 -8.22 4.03
CA ILE A 95 2.89 -8.61 2.88
C ILE A 95 4.25 -9.05 3.41
N PRO A 96 4.63 -10.34 3.35
CA PRO A 96 5.75 -10.89 4.11
C PRO A 96 7.10 -10.21 3.85
N VAL A 97 7.32 -9.62 2.66
CA VAL A 97 8.54 -8.87 2.33
C VAL A 97 8.43 -7.40 2.74
N ILE A 98 7.35 -6.73 2.34
CA ILE A 98 7.16 -5.29 2.59
C ILE A 98 6.88 -5.03 4.07
N THR A 99 5.92 -5.73 4.67
CA THR A 99 5.52 -5.54 6.07
C THR A 99 6.64 -5.89 7.02
N LYS A 100 7.45 -6.92 6.73
CA LYS A 100 8.64 -7.24 7.54
C LYS A 100 9.67 -6.12 7.48
N PHE A 101 9.97 -5.60 6.28
CA PHE A 101 10.86 -4.45 6.12
C PHE A 101 10.36 -3.23 6.90
N LEU A 102 9.07 -2.94 6.84
CA LEU A 102 8.47 -1.80 7.54
C LEU A 102 8.51 -1.95 9.07
N LYS A 103 8.24 -3.16 9.58
CA LYS A 103 8.37 -3.49 11.01
C LYS A 103 9.82 -3.39 11.48
N ASP A 104 10.78 -3.91 10.70
CA ASP A 104 12.21 -3.83 11.01
C ASP A 104 12.73 -2.39 11.05
N GLN A 105 12.14 -1.48 10.26
CA GLN A 105 12.42 -0.04 10.28
C GLN A 105 11.65 0.74 11.35
N GLY A 106 10.71 0.10 12.08
CA GLY A 106 9.86 0.75 13.08
C GLY A 106 8.88 1.79 12.50
N TRP A 107 8.55 1.70 11.20
CA TRP A 107 7.61 2.62 10.58
C TRP A 107 6.15 2.25 10.87
N VAL A 108 5.93 0.98 11.23
CA VAL A 108 4.66 0.29 11.42
C VAL A 108 4.74 -0.63 12.63
#